data_AF-A0A9D4YSN4-F1
#
_entry.id   AF-A0A9D4YSN4-F1
#
_cell.length_a   1.000
_cell.length_b   1.000
_cell.length_c   1.000
_cell.angle_alpha   90.00
_cell.angle_beta   90.00
_cell.angle_gamma   90.00
#
_symmetry.space_group_name_H-M   'P 1'
#
loop_
_entity.id
_entity.type
_entity.pdbx_description
1 polymer ?
#
loop_
_entity_poly.entity_id
_entity_poly.type
_entity_poly.pdbx_seq_one_letter_code
_entity_poly.pdbx_strand_id
1 'polypeptide(L)'
;MASGRVLEKLRQLYAKMDAEVKRWAALQDRGMSLLRTVTNIISRIPALEDPGSYGVLAALPNLPTLLLSKQLQALDELIVQLQDCLDDAQAVTDSMARHAQQAQRLVQHDRSLTPAVCAVVAGPVPSITQCLRGLAEISRMHADELLLKSALVFEVRYDSSEADMQQVAALYAAQLHIDGGHVRDLLHVVAATEERRRL
;
A
#
# COMPACT_ATOMS: atom_id res chain seq x y z
N MET A 1 16.90 29.93 -17.67
CA MET A 1 15.64 29.15 -17.73
C MET A 1 15.84 27.63 -17.56
N ALA A 2 16.87 27.16 -16.83
CA ALA A 2 17.08 25.72 -16.57
C ALA A 2 16.09 25.15 -15.53
N SER A 3 15.67 25.96 -14.55
CA SER A 3 14.74 25.58 -13.49
C SER A 3 13.35 25.15 -14.02
N GLY A 4 12.81 25.79 -15.05
CA GLY A 4 11.48 25.47 -15.59
C GLY A 4 11.36 24.07 -16.20
N ARG A 5 12.38 23.60 -16.91
CA ARG A 5 12.40 22.23 -17.50
C ARG A 5 12.50 21.15 -16.43
N VAL A 6 13.23 21.43 -15.36
CA VAL A 6 13.42 20.51 -14.22
C VAL A 6 12.11 20.39 -13.44
N LEU A 7 11.46 21.51 -13.16
CA LEU A 7 10.15 21.54 -12.52
C LEU A 7 9.10 20.77 -13.32
N GLU A 8 9.10 20.90 -14.65
CA GLU A 8 8.18 20.15 -15.50
C GLU A 8 8.39 18.63 -15.40
N LYS A 9 9.64 18.17 -15.39
CA LYS A 9 9.94 16.75 -15.17
C LYS A 9 9.55 16.28 -13.77
N LEU A 10 9.73 17.12 -12.76
CA LEU A 10 9.28 16.82 -11.40
C LEU A 10 7.76 16.68 -11.35
N ARG A 11 7.00 17.56 -12.00
CA ARG A 11 5.53 17.41 -12.14
C ARG A 11 5.13 16.08 -12.77
N GLN A 12 5.81 15.66 -13.84
CA GLN A 12 5.56 14.36 -14.44
C GLN A 12 5.84 13.19 -13.49
N LEU A 13 6.87 13.29 -12.65
CA LEU A 13 7.16 12.29 -11.62
C LEU A 13 6.11 12.29 -10.51
N TYR A 14 5.60 13.46 -10.13
CA TYR A 14 4.48 13.58 -9.19
C TYR A 14 3.18 12.98 -9.73
N ALA A 15 2.87 13.18 -11.02
CA ALA A 15 1.71 12.54 -11.66
C ALA A 15 1.83 11.01 -11.66
N LYS A 16 3.04 10.47 -11.88
CA LYS A 16 3.31 9.03 -11.74
C LYS A 16 3.19 8.57 -10.30
N MET A 17 3.72 9.33 -9.35
CA MET A 17 3.60 9.04 -7.92
C MET A 17 2.13 8.98 -7.47
N ASP A 18 1.29 9.92 -7.91
CA ASP A 18 -0.16 9.91 -7.65
C ASP A 18 -0.85 8.65 -8.21
N ALA A 19 -0.45 8.20 -9.41
CA ALA A 19 -0.96 6.96 -9.97
C ALA A 19 -0.59 5.73 -9.11
N GLU A 20 0.65 5.68 -8.60
CA GLU A 20 1.09 4.61 -7.69
C GLU A 20 0.36 4.67 -6.33
N VAL A 21 0.11 5.86 -5.77
CA VAL A 21 -0.67 6.04 -4.54
C VAL A 21 -2.10 5.53 -4.73
N LYS A 22 -2.73 5.77 -5.89
CA LYS A 22 -4.05 5.23 -6.22
C LYS A 22 -4.06 3.72 -6.35
N ARG A 23 -3.01 3.14 -6.96
CA ARG A 23 -2.84 1.67 -7.03
C ARG A 23 -2.67 1.07 -5.66
N TRP A 24 -1.87 1.69 -4.79
CA TRP A 24 -1.75 1.30 -3.39
C TRP A 24 -3.09 1.27 -2.68
N ALA A 25 -3.93 2.31 -2.83
CA ALA A 25 -5.26 2.34 -2.21
C ALA A 25 -6.15 1.17 -2.68
N ALA A 26 -6.12 0.82 -3.97
CA ALA A 26 -6.86 -0.34 -4.48
C ALA A 26 -6.34 -1.67 -3.90
N LEU A 27 -5.03 -1.81 -3.72
CA LEU A 27 -4.42 -2.98 -3.07
C LEU A 27 -4.77 -3.05 -1.59
N GLN A 28 -4.81 -1.90 -0.89
CA GLN A 28 -5.28 -1.82 0.50
C GLN A 28 -6.71 -2.34 0.63
N ASP A 29 -7.63 -1.93 -0.25
CA ASP A 29 -9.01 -2.40 -0.24
C ASP A 29 -9.11 -3.91 -0.52
N ARG A 30 -8.33 -4.41 -1.49
CA ARG A 30 -8.23 -5.85 -1.79
C ARG A 30 -7.72 -6.64 -0.58
N GLY A 31 -6.62 -6.21 0.03
CA GLY A 31 -6.01 -6.84 1.20
C GLY A 31 -6.96 -6.90 2.39
N MET A 32 -7.68 -5.79 2.69
CA MET A 32 -8.71 -5.77 3.74
C MET A 32 -9.86 -6.74 3.44
N SER A 33 -10.30 -6.85 2.18
CA SER A 33 -11.36 -7.78 1.80
C SER A 33 -10.91 -9.24 1.97
N LEU A 34 -9.67 -9.57 1.61
CA LEU A 34 -9.08 -10.88 1.82
C LEU A 34 -8.99 -11.21 3.31
N LEU A 35 -8.42 -10.33 4.13
CA LEU A 35 -8.29 -10.51 5.58
C LEU A 35 -9.63 -10.73 6.28
N ARG A 36 -10.66 -9.98 5.88
CA ARG A 36 -12.03 -10.18 6.39
C ARG A 36 -12.57 -11.55 6.03
N THR A 37 -12.31 -12.02 4.81
CA THR A 37 -12.74 -13.35 4.36
C THR A 37 -12.00 -14.45 5.12
N VAL A 38 -10.69 -14.32 5.29
CA VAL A 38 -9.85 -15.19 6.11
C VAL A 38 -10.38 -15.27 7.54
N THR A 39 -10.64 -14.12 8.17
CA THR A 39 -11.18 -14.04 9.54
C THR A 39 -12.51 -14.78 9.67
N ASN A 40 -13.41 -14.63 8.69
CA ASN A 40 -14.70 -15.32 8.67
C ASN A 40 -14.60 -16.83 8.51
N ILE A 41 -13.58 -17.33 7.81
CA ILE A 41 -13.35 -18.78 7.69
C ILE A 41 -12.78 -19.29 9.01
N ILE A 42 -11.74 -18.64 9.54
CA ILE A 42 -11.09 -19.01 10.79
C ILE A 42 -12.09 -19.09 11.95
N SER A 43 -13.00 -18.11 12.08
CA SER A 43 -14.01 -18.13 13.15
C SER A 43 -15.00 -19.30 13.08
N ARG A 44 -15.12 -19.96 11.92
CA ARG A 44 -16.01 -21.11 11.72
C ARG A 44 -15.31 -22.45 11.94
N ILE A 45 -13.98 -22.51 11.84
CA ILE A 45 -13.22 -23.76 11.96
C ILE A 45 -13.55 -24.51 13.26
N PRO A 46 -13.60 -23.89 14.45
CA PRO A 46 -13.90 -24.62 15.69
C PRO A 46 -15.26 -25.33 15.68
N ALA A 47 -16.29 -24.71 15.09
CA ALA A 47 -17.60 -25.33 14.96
C ALA A 47 -17.63 -26.47 13.93
N LEU A 48 -16.72 -26.44 12.94
CA LEU A 48 -16.59 -27.51 11.95
C LEU A 48 -15.79 -28.71 12.50
N GLU A 49 -14.92 -28.46 13.47
CA GLU A 49 -14.19 -29.51 14.18
C GLU A 49 -15.04 -30.21 15.24
N ASP A 50 -16.06 -29.55 15.78
CA ASP A 50 -17.00 -30.12 16.74
C ASP A 50 -18.06 -31.01 16.08
N PRO A 51 -18.05 -32.34 16.28
CA PRO A 51 -19.07 -33.24 15.75
C PRO A 51 -20.49 -32.90 16.25
N GLY A 52 -20.61 -32.29 17.44
CA GLY A 52 -21.89 -31.87 18.03
C GLY A 52 -22.58 -30.75 17.25
N SER A 53 -21.81 -29.94 16.51
CA SER A 53 -22.31 -28.81 15.73
C SER A 53 -23.05 -29.21 14.45
N TYR A 54 -23.00 -30.48 14.04
CA TYR A 54 -23.62 -30.97 12.80
C TYR A 54 -25.07 -31.44 12.97
N GLY A 55 -25.53 -31.70 14.20
CA GLY A 55 -26.91 -32.15 14.46
C GLY A 55 -27.34 -33.32 13.58
N VAL A 56 -28.46 -33.18 12.86
CA VAL A 56 -28.98 -34.21 11.94
C VAL A 56 -28.04 -34.52 10.77
N LEU A 57 -27.14 -33.61 10.42
CA LEU A 57 -26.16 -33.78 9.35
C LEU A 57 -24.99 -34.70 9.76
N ALA A 58 -24.80 -34.94 11.06
CA ALA A 58 -23.77 -35.87 11.56
C ALA A 58 -23.99 -37.31 11.07
N ALA A 59 -25.24 -37.66 10.71
CA ALA A 59 -25.58 -38.98 10.16
C ALA A 59 -25.07 -39.19 8.72
N LEU A 60 -24.67 -38.12 8.02
CA LEU A 60 -24.11 -38.23 6.67
C LEU A 60 -22.63 -38.63 6.76
N PRO A 61 -22.24 -39.78 6.17
CA PRO A 61 -20.87 -40.26 6.26
C PRO A 61 -19.91 -39.28 5.59
N ASN A 62 -18.79 -39.01 6.26
CA ASN A 62 -17.69 -38.15 5.79
C ASN A 62 -18.03 -36.66 5.58
N LEU A 63 -19.25 -36.21 5.84
CA LEU A 63 -19.63 -34.81 5.63
C LEU A 63 -18.79 -33.83 6.47
N PRO A 64 -18.59 -34.04 7.79
CA PRO A 64 -17.77 -33.14 8.61
C PRO A 64 -16.33 -33.00 8.08
N THR A 65 -15.70 -34.14 7.78
CA THR A 65 -14.33 -34.19 7.24
C THR A 65 -14.23 -33.49 5.89
N LEU A 66 -15.20 -33.70 4.99
CA LEU A 66 -15.22 -33.06 3.67
C LEU A 66 -15.39 -31.55 3.78
N LEU A 67 -16.28 -31.09 4.66
CA LEU A 67 -16.55 -29.67 4.86
C LEU A 67 -15.33 -28.94 5.44
N LEU A 68 -14.71 -29.51 6.48
CA LEU A 68 -13.48 -28.99 7.06
C LEU A 68 -12.36 -28.92 6.03
N SER A 69 -12.14 -30.00 5.27
CA SER A 69 -11.14 -30.03 4.19
C SER A 69 -11.37 -28.92 3.15
N LYS A 70 -12.63 -28.65 2.79
CA LYS A 70 -12.95 -27.57 1.85
C LYS A 70 -12.70 -26.18 2.41
N GLN A 71 -12.95 -25.95 3.70
CA GLN A 71 -12.65 -24.67 4.34
C GLN A 71 -11.14 -24.44 4.47
N LEU A 72 -10.37 -25.47 4.85
CA LEU A 72 -8.92 -25.38 4.91
C LEU A 72 -8.31 -25.14 3.52
N GLN A 73 -8.81 -25.81 2.48
CA GLN A 73 -8.38 -25.54 1.10
C GLN A 73 -8.66 -24.08 0.70
N ALA A 74 -9.86 -23.56 1.01
CA ALA A 74 -10.20 -22.17 0.71
C ALA A 74 -9.33 -21.18 1.50
N LEU A 75 -8.96 -21.52 2.73
CA LEU A 75 -8.06 -20.73 3.56
C LEU A 75 -6.65 -20.65 2.95
N ASP A 76 -6.09 -21.78 2.51
CA ASP A 76 -4.80 -21.83 1.81
C ASP A 76 -4.82 -20.95 0.56
N GLU A 77 -5.87 -21.07 -0.27
CA GLU A 77 -6.05 -20.25 -1.47
C GLU A 77 -6.14 -18.75 -1.16
N LEU A 78 -6.74 -18.37 -0.03
CA LEU A 78 -6.84 -16.96 0.40
C LEU A 78 -5.51 -16.44 0.95
N ILE A 79 -4.75 -17.26 1.67
CA ILE A 79 -3.42 -16.89 2.17
C ILE A 79 -2.48 -16.63 0.99
N VAL A 80 -2.51 -17.48 -0.04
CA VAL A 80 -1.74 -17.26 -1.28
C VAL A 80 -2.17 -15.95 -1.95
N GLN A 81 -3.47 -15.69 -2.09
CA GLN A 81 -3.95 -14.42 -2.65
C GLN A 81 -3.53 -13.18 -1.84
N LEU A 82 -3.39 -13.32 -0.52
CA LEU A 82 -2.93 -12.26 0.36
C LEU A 82 -1.43 -12.01 0.18
N GLN A 83 -0.63 -13.07 -0.01
CA GLN A 83 0.78 -12.98 -0.40
C GLN A 83 0.95 -12.32 -1.76
N ASP A 84 0.19 -12.73 -2.78
CA ASP A 84 0.19 -12.10 -4.11
C ASP A 84 -0.15 -10.60 -4.01
N CYS A 85 -1.09 -10.24 -3.14
CA CYS A 85 -1.45 -8.84 -2.90
C CYS A 85 -0.29 -8.03 -2.28
N LEU A 86 0.56 -8.66 -1.46
CA LEU A 86 1.76 -8.02 -0.92
C LEU A 86 2.86 -7.89 -1.98
N ASP A 87 3.02 -8.88 -2.85
CA ASP A 87 3.96 -8.79 -3.98
C ASP A 87 3.58 -7.67 -4.95
N ASP A 88 2.28 -7.52 -5.25
CA ASP A 88 1.75 -6.40 -6.01
C ASP A 88 2.04 -5.06 -5.31
N ALA A 89 1.90 -5.00 -3.98
CA ALA A 89 2.19 -3.81 -3.20
C ALA A 89 3.70 -3.49 -3.17
N GLN A 90 4.56 -4.51 -3.10
CA GLN A 90 6.01 -4.36 -3.22
C GLN A 90 6.37 -3.74 -4.58
N ALA A 91 5.79 -4.24 -5.67
CA ALA A 91 6.03 -3.68 -7.00
C ALA A 91 5.66 -2.19 -7.10
N VAL A 92 4.55 -1.78 -6.45
CA VAL A 92 4.13 -0.38 -6.34
C VAL A 92 5.15 0.45 -5.55
N THR A 93 5.56 0.00 -4.37
CA THR A 93 6.55 0.72 -3.54
C THR A 93 7.92 0.85 -4.23
N ASP A 94 8.36 -0.18 -4.94
CA ASP A 94 9.57 -0.13 -5.76
C ASP A 94 9.45 0.90 -6.88
N SER A 95 8.26 1.03 -7.48
CA SER A 95 7.97 2.05 -8.50
C SER A 95 8.07 3.46 -7.93
N MET A 96 7.49 3.69 -6.74
CA MET A 96 7.61 4.96 -6.02
C MET A 96 9.08 5.29 -5.71
N ALA A 97 9.85 4.32 -5.22
CA ALA A 97 11.27 4.48 -4.94
C ALA A 97 12.07 4.85 -6.20
N ARG A 98 11.78 4.18 -7.33
CA ARG A 98 12.39 4.51 -8.63
C ARG A 98 12.06 5.95 -9.06
N HIS A 99 10.82 6.41 -8.88
CA HIS A 99 10.44 7.80 -9.18
C HIS A 99 11.17 8.81 -8.31
N ALA A 100 11.28 8.57 -7.01
CA ALA A 100 12.03 9.42 -6.09
C ALA A 100 13.54 9.47 -6.45
N GLN A 101 14.15 8.33 -6.75
CA GLN A 101 15.55 8.26 -7.19
C GLN A 101 15.77 8.95 -8.54
N GLN A 102 14.84 8.81 -9.48
CA GLN A 102 14.89 9.50 -10.76
C GLN A 102 14.88 11.02 -10.58
N ALA A 103 14.07 11.52 -9.65
CA ALA A 103 14.03 12.94 -9.31
C ALA A 103 15.38 13.44 -8.76
N GLN A 104 16.00 12.67 -7.86
CA GLN A 104 17.32 13.00 -7.31
C GLN A 104 18.41 13.03 -8.39
N ARG A 105 18.45 12.02 -9.26
CA ARG A 105 19.41 11.96 -10.38
C ARG A 105 19.24 13.11 -11.35
N LEU A 106 18.00 13.54 -11.61
CA LEU A 106 17.72 14.69 -12.46
C LEU A 106 18.47 15.95 -11.99
N VAL A 107 18.50 16.18 -10.69
CA VAL A 107 19.15 17.35 -10.09
C VAL A 107 20.65 17.18 -10.00
N GLN A 108 21.13 16.00 -9.62
CA GLN A 108 22.56 15.71 -9.49
C GLN A 108 23.33 15.82 -10.81
N HIS A 109 22.70 15.50 -11.95
CA HIS A 109 23.35 15.55 -13.25
C HIS A 109 23.35 16.94 -13.90
N ASP A 110 22.58 17.89 -13.39
CA ASP A 110 22.54 19.27 -13.90
C ASP A 110 23.43 20.18 -13.05
N ARG A 111 24.64 20.47 -13.56
CA ARG A 111 25.63 21.32 -12.87
C ARG A 111 25.15 22.75 -12.61
N SER A 112 24.08 23.21 -13.26
CA SER A 112 23.49 24.53 -13.02
C SER A 112 22.61 24.58 -11.76
N LEU A 113 22.19 23.43 -11.25
CA LEU A 113 21.34 23.30 -10.07
C LEU A 113 22.17 23.15 -8.80
N THR A 114 22.75 24.27 -8.35
CA THR A 114 23.42 24.29 -7.05
C THR A 114 22.39 24.15 -5.91
N PRO A 115 22.80 23.69 -4.71
CA PRO A 115 21.89 23.60 -3.56
C PRO A 115 21.18 24.92 -3.26
N ALA A 116 21.87 26.05 -3.41
CA ALA A 116 21.28 27.38 -3.25
C ALA A 116 20.17 27.64 -4.27
N VAL A 117 20.37 27.28 -5.54
CA VAL A 117 19.36 27.43 -6.61
C VAL A 117 18.16 26.51 -6.36
N CYS A 118 18.38 25.28 -5.89
CA CYS A 118 17.30 24.34 -5.61
C CYS A 118 16.45 24.72 -4.39
N ALA A 119 17.02 25.48 -3.45
CA ALA A 119 16.35 25.92 -2.24
C ALA A 119 15.51 27.20 -2.45
N VAL A 120 15.71 27.93 -3.55
CA VAL A 120 14.94 29.15 -3.85
C VAL A 120 13.46 28.79 -4.03
N VAL A 121 12.62 29.44 -3.23
CA VAL A 121 11.16 29.44 -3.40
C VAL A 121 10.79 30.66 -4.26
N ALA A 122 10.13 30.43 -5.38
CA ALA A 122 9.66 31.49 -6.27
C ALA A 122 8.12 31.47 -6.33
N GLY A 123 7.47 32.31 -5.52
CA GLY A 123 6.01 32.40 -5.47
C GLY A 123 5.33 31.11 -4.99
N PRO A 124 4.09 30.79 -5.43
CA PRO A 124 3.35 29.61 -4.93
C PRO A 124 3.98 28.27 -5.33
N VAL A 125 5.03 28.28 -6.15
CA VAL A 125 5.70 27.07 -6.66
C VAL A 125 6.66 26.51 -5.60
N PRO A 126 6.56 25.21 -5.23
CA PRO A 126 7.52 24.60 -4.33
C PRO A 126 8.93 24.64 -4.92
N SER A 127 9.93 24.77 -4.05
CA SER A 127 11.32 24.67 -4.47
C SER A 127 11.65 23.25 -4.93
N ILE A 128 12.71 23.10 -5.73
CA ILE A 128 13.18 21.78 -6.19
C ILE A 128 13.48 20.89 -4.97
N THR A 129 14.10 21.44 -3.92
CA THR A 129 14.38 20.69 -2.69
C THR A 129 13.10 20.20 -2.00
N GLN A 130 12.04 21.00 -1.99
CA GLN A 130 10.74 20.58 -1.45
C GLN A 130 10.13 19.45 -2.28
N CYS A 131 10.17 19.54 -3.61
CA CYS A 131 9.70 18.49 -4.51
C CYS A 131 10.46 17.16 -4.32
N LEU A 132 11.79 17.22 -4.21
CA LEU A 132 12.60 16.02 -3.97
C LEU A 132 12.25 15.36 -2.63
N ARG A 133 12.06 16.18 -1.60
CA ARG A 133 11.70 15.71 -0.26
C ARG A 133 10.32 15.06 -0.27
N GLY A 134 9.33 15.68 -0.90
CA GLY A 134 7.98 15.13 -0.97
C GLY A 134 7.91 13.77 -1.66
N LEU A 135 8.59 13.59 -2.80
CA LEU A 135 8.66 12.28 -3.47
C LEU A 135 9.33 11.22 -2.60
N ALA A 136 10.44 11.57 -1.93
CA ALA A 136 11.15 10.66 -1.04
C ALA A 136 10.29 10.29 0.18
N GLU A 137 9.55 11.25 0.72
CA GLU A 137 8.68 11.05 1.88
C GLU A 137 7.48 10.16 1.58
N ILE A 138 6.80 10.39 0.45
CA ILE A 138 5.72 9.51 -0.02
C ILE A 138 6.25 8.08 -0.19
N SER A 139 7.38 7.91 -0.88
CA SER A 139 7.99 6.60 -1.08
C SER A 139 8.36 5.92 0.24
N ARG A 140 8.90 6.66 1.22
CA ARG A 140 9.27 6.12 2.53
C ARG A 140 8.03 5.66 3.31
N MET A 141 6.99 6.50 3.40
CA MET A 141 5.77 6.14 4.13
C MET A 141 5.14 4.83 3.63
N HIS A 142 5.11 4.63 2.30
CA HIS A 142 4.55 3.41 1.72
C HIS A 142 5.46 2.20 1.90
N ALA A 143 6.79 2.37 1.88
CA ALA A 143 7.73 1.29 2.17
C ALA A 143 7.65 0.84 3.64
N ASP A 144 7.62 1.78 4.58
CA ASP A 144 7.47 1.50 6.02
C ASP A 144 6.13 0.80 6.31
N GLU A 145 5.06 1.26 5.65
CA GLU A 145 3.75 0.61 5.77
C GLU A 145 3.73 -0.80 5.18
N LEU A 146 4.38 -1.02 4.03
CA LEU A 146 4.48 -2.36 3.45
C LEU A 146 5.21 -3.33 4.37
N LEU A 147 6.28 -2.89 5.04
CA LEU A 147 6.99 -3.73 6.02
C LEU A 147 6.07 -4.18 7.14
N LEU A 148 5.25 -3.27 7.69
CA LEU A 148 4.26 -3.60 8.71
C LEU A 148 3.21 -4.58 8.17
N LYS A 149 2.66 -4.32 6.99
CA LYS A 149 1.64 -5.17 6.36
C LYS A 149 2.17 -6.57 6.09
N SER A 150 3.39 -6.69 5.59
CA SER A 150 4.04 -7.98 5.37
C SER A 150 4.19 -8.74 6.69
N ALA A 151 4.68 -8.08 7.75
CA ALA A 151 4.79 -8.70 9.07
C ALA A 151 3.44 -9.20 9.60
N LEU A 152 2.38 -8.39 9.47
CA LEU A 152 1.02 -8.77 9.88
C LEU A 152 0.48 -9.99 9.13
N VAL A 153 0.68 -10.06 7.81
CA VAL A 153 0.24 -11.19 6.99
C VAL A 153 1.02 -12.46 7.31
N PHE A 154 2.32 -12.36 7.63
CA PHE A 154 3.11 -13.52 8.04
C PHE A 154 2.66 -14.14 9.38
N GLU A 155 1.97 -13.38 10.23
CA GLU A 155 1.38 -13.90 11.47
C GLU A 155 0.03 -14.61 11.27
N VAL A 156 -0.56 -14.54 10.07
CA VAL A 156 -1.82 -15.24 9.76
C VAL A 156 -1.54 -16.74 9.63
N ARG A 157 -2.14 -17.53 10.52
CA ARG A 157 -2.03 -18.99 10.56
C ARG A 157 -3.41 -19.64 10.60
N TYR A 158 -3.45 -20.95 10.35
CA TYR A 158 -4.68 -21.74 10.42
C TYR A 158 -5.22 -21.87 11.85
N ASP A 159 -4.34 -21.76 12.86
CA ASP A 159 -4.65 -21.82 14.29
C ASP A 159 -4.79 -20.44 14.94
N SER A 160 -4.76 -19.36 14.15
CA SER A 160 -4.99 -18.01 14.65
C SER A 160 -6.40 -17.92 15.26
N SER A 161 -6.51 -17.24 16.41
CA SER A 161 -7.83 -17.00 16.99
C SER A 161 -8.60 -15.93 16.21
N GLU A 162 -9.93 -15.93 16.32
CA GLU A 162 -10.75 -14.85 15.74
C GLU A 162 -10.31 -13.47 16.27
N ALA A 163 -9.97 -13.37 17.55
CA ALA A 163 -9.52 -12.12 18.17
C ALA A 163 -8.18 -11.63 17.58
N ASP A 164 -7.22 -12.54 17.38
CA ASP A 164 -5.93 -12.20 16.76
C ASP A 164 -6.13 -11.73 15.32
N MET A 165 -6.99 -12.42 14.56
CA MET A 165 -7.31 -12.05 13.19
C MET A 165 -8.02 -10.70 13.08
N GLN A 166 -8.91 -10.38 14.02
CA GLN A 166 -9.53 -9.06 14.12
C GLN A 166 -8.47 -7.98 14.41
N GLN A 167 -7.50 -8.26 15.28
CA GLN A 167 -6.41 -7.33 15.58
C GLN A 167 -5.49 -7.12 14.36
N VAL A 168 -5.13 -8.19 13.65
CA VAL A 168 -4.37 -8.13 12.39
C VAL A 168 -5.12 -7.27 11.37
N ALA A 169 -6.42 -7.50 11.18
CA ALA A 169 -7.24 -6.72 10.26
C ALA A 169 -7.32 -5.23 10.66
N ALA A 170 -7.45 -4.93 11.96
CA ALA A 170 -7.49 -3.57 12.47
C ALA A 170 -6.15 -2.83 12.25
N LEU A 171 -5.03 -3.47 12.54
CA LEU A 171 -3.69 -2.91 12.30
C LEU A 171 -3.43 -2.71 10.81
N TYR A 172 -3.84 -3.67 9.97
CA TYR A 172 -3.72 -3.56 8.52
C TYR A 172 -4.58 -2.41 7.97
N ALA A 173 -5.76 -2.17 8.52
CA ALA A 173 -6.65 -1.08 8.11
C ALA A 173 -6.14 0.30 8.54
N ALA A 174 -5.41 0.38 9.66
CA ALA A 174 -5.02 1.64 10.28
C ALA A 174 -3.99 2.46 9.47
N GLN A 175 -3.21 1.82 8.60
CA GLN A 175 -2.17 2.46 7.79
C GLN A 175 -1.24 3.37 8.62
N LEU A 176 -0.65 2.82 9.68
CA LEU A 176 0.04 3.57 10.74
C LEU A 176 1.20 4.45 10.24
N HIS A 177 1.83 4.11 9.12
CA HIS A 177 2.93 4.89 8.56
C HIS A 177 2.51 5.86 7.45
N ILE A 178 1.24 5.86 7.04
CA ILE A 178 0.74 6.71 5.96
C ILE A 178 -0.19 7.78 6.54
N ASP A 179 0.30 9.01 6.56
CA ASP A 179 -0.56 10.18 6.72
C ASP A 179 -1.18 10.53 5.37
N GLY A 180 -2.41 10.06 5.15
CA GLY A 180 -3.14 10.31 3.90
C GLY A 180 -3.45 11.79 3.64
N GLY A 181 -3.53 12.63 4.67
CA GLY A 181 -3.67 14.08 4.52
C GLY A 181 -2.40 14.69 3.95
N HIS A 182 -1.28 14.39 4.60
CA HIS A 182 0.04 14.85 4.19
C HIS A 182 0.42 14.38 2.77
N VAL A 183 0.14 13.11 2.42
CA VAL A 183 0.36 12.61 1.05
C VAL A 183 -0.42 13.44 0.02
N ARG A 184 -1.69 13.75 0.29
CA ARG A 184 -2.50 14.59 -0.61
C ARG A 184 -1.94 16.00 -0.73
N ASP A 185 -1.51 16.59 0.37
CA ASP A 185 -0.93 17.94 0.37
C ASP A 185 0.36 17.98 -0.45
N LEU A 186 1.25 16.99 -0.26
CA LEU A 186 2.48 16.85 -1.05
C LEU A 186 2.20 16.72 -2.55
N LEU A 187 1.19 15.93 -2.94
CA LEU A 187 0.79 15.76 -4.34
C LEU A 187 0.14 17.04 -4.90
N HIS A 188 -0.67 17.74 -4.11
CA HIS A 188 -1.43 18.92 -4.54
C HIS A 188 -0.54 20.14 -4.78
N VAL A 189 0.45 20.37 -3.91
CA VAL A 189 1.37 21.53 -4.02
C VAL A 189 2.11 21.58 -5.36
N VAL A 190 2.38 20.42 -5.97
CA VAL A 190 3.05 20.34 -7.29
C VAL A 190 2.06 20.45 -8.45
N ALA A 191 0.83 19.94 -8.28
CA ALA A 191 -0.21 20.01 -9.31
C ALA A 191 -0.82 21.41 -9.44
N ALA A 192 -1.03 22.12 -8.32
CA ALA A 192 -1.67 23.44 -8.29
C ALA A 192 -0.78 24.59 -8.82
N THR A 193 0.49 24.29 -9.10
CA THR A 193 1.50 25.29 -9.49
C THR A 193 1.86 25.23 -10.97
N GLU A 194 1.03 24.60 -11.80
CA GLU A 194 1.08 24.74 -13.26
C GLU A 194 0.82 26.22 -13.64
N GLU A 195 1.83 26.88 -14.19
CA GLU A 195 1.62 28.14 -14.89
C GLU A 195 0.67 27.88 -16.08
N ARG A 196 -0.55 28.41 -16.03
CA ARG A 196 -1.38 28.55 -17.23
C ARG A 196 -0.55 29.31 -18.26
N ARG A 197 -0.08 28.62 -19.30
CA ARG A 197 0.54 29.26 -20.46
C ARG A 197 -0.41 30.37 -20.93
N ARG A 198 -0.04 31.62 -20.71
CA ARG A 198 -0.70 32.75 -21.36
C ARG A 198 -0.36 32.62 -22.85
N LEU A 199 -1.37 32.25 -23.63
CA LEU A 199 -1.36 32.29 -25.09
C LEU A 199 -1.14 33.74 -25.57
#